data_AF-A0A2E2E0M6-F1
#
_entry.id   AF-A0A2E2E0M6-F1
#
_cell.length_a   1.000
_cell.length_b   1.000
_cell.length_c   1.000
_cell.angle_alpha   90.00
_cell.angle_beta   90.00
_cell.angle_gamma   90.00
#
_symmetry.space_group_name_H-M   'P 1'
#
loop_
_entity.id
_entity.type
_entity.pdbx_description
1 polymer ?
#
loop_
_entity_poly.entity_id
_entity_poly.type
_entity_poly.pdbx_seq_one_letter_code
_entity_poly.pdbx_strand_id
1 'polypeptide(L)'
;MKRTRFSEEQIIGVLKEAEAGAKTADVARRHGVSEATIYNWKSKYGGLEVSEARRLKELESENAKLKRLLADAMLDKAALKDLLAK
;
A
#
# COMPACT_ATOMS: atom_id res chain seq x y z
N MET A 1 -1.77 6.05 9.78
CA MET A 1 -1.07 4.81 9.37
C MET A 1 -0.15 4.38 10.50
N LYS A 2 -0.20 3.11 10.92
CA LYS A 2 0.86 2.56 11.79
C LYS A 2 2.19 2.76 11.06
N ARG A 3 3.19 3.34 11.73
CA ARG A 3 4.55 3.40 11.18
C ARG A 3 5.04 1.98 10.98
N THR A 4 5.18 1.57 9.73
CA THR A 4 5.83 0.30 9.39
C THR A 4 7.33 0.47 9.57
N ARG A 5 8.00 -0.59 10.06
CA ARG A 5 9.45 -0.60 10.25
C ARG A 5 10.23 -0.47 8.94
N PHE A 6 9.64 -0.93 7.83
CA PHE A 6 10.22 -0.89 6.49
C PHE A 6 9.32 -0.06 5.56
N SER A 7 9.95 0.74 4.70
CA SER A 7 9.30 1.40 3.56
C SER A 7 9.06 0.40 2.43
N GLU A 8 8.15 0.72 1.52
CA GLU A 8 7.85 -0.13 0.36
C GLU A 8 9.07 -0.25 -0.56
N GLU A 9 9.86 0.83 -0.69
CA GLU A 9 11.10 0.82 -1.46
C GLU A 9 12.15 -0.12 -0.83
N GLN A 10 12.25 -0.13 0.50
CA GLN A 10 13.13 -1.08 1.19
C GLN A 10 12.65 -2.51 0.96
N ILE A 11 11.35 -2.77 1.05
CA ILE A 11 10.76 -4.08 0.80
C ILE A 11 11.05 -4.56 -0.62
N ILE A 12 10.83 -3.71 -1.63
CA ILE A 12 11.07 -4.05 -3.04
C ILE A 12 12.56 -4.29 -3.30
N GLY A 13 13.45 -3.49 -2.69
CA GLY A 13 14.90 -3.73 -2.77
C GLY A 13 15.30 -5.11 -2.24
N VAL A 14 14.75 -5.50 -1.09
CA VAL A 14 14.98 -6.84 -0.50
C VAL A 14 14.46 -7.96 -1.42
N LEU A 15 13.29 -7.78 -2.03
CA LEU A 15 12.73 -8.75 -2.97
C LEU A 15 13.58 -8.90 -4.22
N LYS A 16 14.08 -7.79 -4.79
CA LYS A 16 14.98 -7.83 -5.95
C LYS A 16 16.30 -8.54 -5.66
N GLU A 17 16.88 -8.35 -4.47
CA GLU A 17 18.06 -9.12 -4.06
C GLU A 17 17.78 -10.63 -4.03
N ALA A 18 16.61 -11.04 -3.50
CA ALA A 18 16.21 -12.44 -3.48
C ALA A 18 15.91 -12.99 -4.89
N GLU A 19 15.33 -12.18 -5.78
CA GLU A 19 15.04 -12.55 -7.19
C GLU A 19 16.31 -12.62 -8.05
N ALA A 20 17.35 -11.86 -7.71
CA ALA A 20 18.67 -11.92 -8.36
C ALA A 20 19.49 -13.18 -8.02
N GLY A 21 18.90 -14.14 -7.31
CA GLY A 21 19.51 -15.45 -7.03
C GLY A 21 20.17 -15.58 -5.65
N ALA A 22 20.05 -14.58 -4.77
CA ALA A 22 20.50 -14.72 -3.39
C ALA A 22 19.61 -15.69 -2.61
N LYS A 23 20.21 -16.53 -1.75
CA LYS A 23 19.44 -17.41 -0.86
C LYS A 23 18.59 -16.59 0.09
N THR A 24 17.30 -16.89 0.18
CA THR A 24 16.33 -16.16 1.02
C THR A 24 16.76 -16.08 2.48
N ALA A 25 17.38 -17.14 3.03
CA ALA A 25 17.94 -17.17 4.37
C ALA A 25 19.01 -16.10 4.63
N ASP A 26 19.90 -15.86 3.65
CA ASP A 26 20.98 -14.88 3.78
C ASP A 26 20.47 -13.45 3.59
N VAL A 27 19.49 -13.26 2.72
CA VAL A 27 18.75 -11.98 2.57
C VAL A 27 18.03 -11.65 3.88
N ALA A 28 17.31 -12.62 4.46
CA ALA A 28 16.61 -12.47 5.73
C ALA A 28 17.56 -12.04 6.87
N ARG A 29 18.71 -12.71 6.98
CA ARG A 29 19.74 -12.38 7.98
C ARG A 29 20.31 -10.97 7.79
N ARG A 30 20.66 -10.59 6.56
CA ARG A 30 21.24 -9.25 6.25
C ARG A 30 20.26 -8.11 6.58
N HIS A 31 18.97 -8.30 6.30
CA HIS A 31 17.96 -7.27 6.48
C HIS A 31 17.24 -7.34 7.84
N GLY A 32 17.62 -8.29 8.70
CA GLY A 32 17.06 -8.43 10.05
C GLY A 32 15.57 -8.78 10.05
N VAL A 33 15.14 -9.59 9.08
CA VAL A 33 13.77 -10.08 8.93
C VAL A 33 13.75 -11.61 8.90
N SER A 34 12.57 -12.21 9.06
CA SER A 34 12.41 -13.66 8.87
C SER A 34 12.20 -13.99 7.39
N GLU A 35 12.56 -15.21 6.97
CA GLU A 35 12.25 -15.70 5.62
C GLU A 35 10.75 -15.65 5.32
N ALA A 36 9.91 -15.95 6.30
CA ALA A 36 8.46 -15.82 6.20
C ALA A 36 8.02 -14.38 5.87
N THR A 37 8.71 -13.37 6.41
CA THR A 37 8.44 -11.97 6.08
C THR A 37 8.74 -11.68 4.62
N ILE A 38 9.83 -12.22 4.07
CA ILE A 38 10.18 -12.07 2.65
C ILE A 38 9.13 -12.73 1.76
N TYR A 39 8.63 -13.92 2.11
CA TYR A 39 7.54 -14.55 1.36
C TYR A 39 6.24 -13.73 1.39
N ASN A 40 5.87 -13.17 2.55
CA ASN A 40 4.71 -12.29 2.68
C ASN A 40 4.88 -10.98 1.89
N TRP A 41 6.10 -10.44 1.83
CA TRP A 41 6.39 -9.30 0.97
C TRP A 41 6.30 -9.68 -0.49
N LYS A 42 6.79 -10.86 -0.88
CA LYS A 42 6.71 -11.34 -2.27
C LYS A 42 5.27 -11.50 -2.73
N SER A 43 4.36 -11.98 -1.89
CA SER A 43 2.94 -12.11 -2.27
C SER A 43 2.24 -10.76 -2.47
N LYS A 44 2.69 -9.71 -1.75
CA LYS A 44 2.07 -8.38 -1.80
C LYS A 44 2.74 -7.42 -2.79
N TYR A 45 4.06 -7.53 -2.95
CA TYR A 45 4.92 -6.58 -3.67
C TYR A 45 5.76 -7.26 -4.76
N GLY A 46 5.66 -8.58 -4.94
CA GLY A 46 6.39 -9.30 -5.97
C GLY A 46 5.96 -8.86 -7.37
N GLY A 47 6.93 -8.68 -8.26
CA GLY A 47 6.69 -8.19 -9.63
C GLY A 47 6.33 -6.72 -9.74
N LEU A 48 6.32 -5.95 -8.64
CA LEU A 48 6.12 -4.50 -8.66
C LEU A 48 7.45 -3.76 -8.69
N GLU A 49 7.59 -2.81 -9.61
CA GLU A 49 8.65 -1.82 -9.57
C GLU A 49 8.40 -0.76 -8.48
N VAL A 50 9.47 -0.13 -8.01
CA VAL A 50 9.39 0.92 -6.96
C VAL A 50 8.48 2.07 -7.39
N SER A 51 8.53 2.45 -8.68
CA SER A 51 7.67 3.48 -9.26
C SER A 51 6.19 3.07 -9.28
N GLU A 52 5.91 1.80 -9.52
CA GLU A 52 4.53 1.26 -9.53
C GLU A 52 3.95 1.19 -8.12
N ALA A 53 4.75 0.80 -7.13
CA ALA A 53 4.31 0.80 -5.73
C ALA A 53 3.99 2.21 -5.22
N ARG A 54 4.81 3.22 -5.56
CA ARG A 54 4.52 4.62 -5.24
C ARG A 54 3.23 5.10 -5.89
N ARG A 55 3.07 4.84 -7.19
CA ARG A 55 1.86 5.20 -7.93
C ARG A 55 0.62 4.53 -7.34
N LEU A 56 0.71 3.26 -6.95
CA LEU A 56 -0.39 2.54 -6.32
C LEU A 56 -0.82 3.22 -5.01
N LYS A 57 0.13 3.57 -4.14
CA LYS A 57 -0.15 4.26 -2.88
C LYS A 57 -0.76 5.65 -3.06
N GLU A 58 -0.30 6.40 -4.04
CA GLU A 58 -0.89 7.69 -4.41
C GLU A 58 -2.35 7.52 -4.86
N LEU A 59 -2.61 6.54 -5.73
CA LEU A 59 -3.96 6.21 -6.18
C LEU A 59 -4.86 5.74 -5.04
N GLU A 60 -4.36 4.92 -4.11
CA GLU A 60 -5.10 4.50 -2.92
C GLU A 60 -5.46 5.68 -2.02
N SER A 61 -4.52 6.60 -1.81
CA SER A 61 -4.75 7.83 -1.03
C SER A 61 -5.79 8.74 -1.68
N GLU A 62 -5.67 8.97 -2.99
CA GLU A 62 -6.63 9.79 -3.72
C GLU A 62 -8.02 9.14 -3.74
N ASN A 63 -8.10 7.82 -3.94
CA ASN A 63 -9.36 7.09 -3.89
C ASN A 63 -10.05 7.20 -2.52
N ALA A 64 -9.30 7.09 -1.43
CA ALA A 64 -9.82 7.27 -0.09
C ALA A 64 -10.36 8.69 0.14
N LYS A 65 -9.64 9.71 -0.35
CA LYS A 65 -10.08 11.11 -0.30
C LYS A 65 -11.35 11.35 -1.12
N LEU A 66 -11.38 10.85 -2.35
CA LEU A 66 -12.55 10.96 -3.24
C LEU A 66 -13.78 10.28 -2.65
N LYS A 67 -13.64 9.09 -2.06
CA LYS A 67 -14.74 8.40 -1.37
C LYS A 67 -15.30 9.22 -0.21
N ARG A 68 -14.45 9.89 0.57
CA ARG A 68 -14.90 10.78 1.66
C ARG A 68 -15.68 11.97 1.11
N LEU A 69 -15.11 12.70 0.14
CA LEU A 69 -15.76 13.85 -0.47
C LEU A 69 -17.12 13.47 -1.10
N LEU A 70 -17.20 12.30 -1.73
CA LEU A 70 -18.44 11.80 -2.29
C LEU A 70 -19.48 11.51 -1.20
N ALA A 71 -19.08 10.87 -0.10
CA ALA A 71 -19.97 10.62 1.03
C ALA A 71 -20.51 11.92 1.63
N ASP A 72 -19.64 12.91 1.85
CA ASP A 72 -20.01 14.23 2.37
C ASP A 72 -21.01 14.92 1.42
N ALA A 73 -20.71 14.95 0.12
CA ALA A 73 -21.61 15.53 -0.89
C ALA A 73 -22.96 14.81 -1.00
N MET A 74 -22.98 13.48 -0.80
CA MET A 74 -24.22 12.70 -0.78
C MET A 74 -25.07 13.02 0.46
N LEU A 75 -24.45 13.24 1.62
CA LEU A 75 -25.14 13.66 2.84
C LEU A 75 -25.74 15.06 2.69
N ASP A 76 -24.97 16.01 2.17
CA ASP A 76 -25.46 17.38 1.91
C ASP A 76 -26.64 17.37 0.93
N LYS A 77 -26.53 16.58 -0.14
CA LYS A 77 -27.61 16.42 -1.12
C LYS A 77 -28.87 15.83 -0.48
N ALA A 78 -28.74 14.87 0.43
CA ALA A 78 -29.88 14.29 1.14
C ALA A 78 -30.55 15.34 2.05
N ALA A 79 -29.77 16.08 2.83
CA ALA A 79 -30.28 17.13 3.71
C ALA A 79 -31.01 18.24 2.93
N LEU A 80 -30.47 18.66 1.78
CA LEU A 80 -31.12 19.66 0.92
C LEU A 80 -32.45 19.15 0.34
N LYS A 81 -32.51 17.87 -0.06
CA LYS A 81 -33.76 17.28 -0.54
C LYS A 81 -34.82 17.18 0.56
N ASP A 82 -34.43 16.81 1.77
CA ASP A 82 -35.35 16.73 2.91
C ASP A 82 -35.90 18.10 3.30
N LEU A 83 -35.10 19.16 3.19
CA LEU A 83 -35.55 20.55 3.40
C LEU A 83 -36.54 21.01 2.32
N LEU A 84 -36.30 20.64 1.06
CA LEU A 84 -37.18 21.01 -0.07
C LEU A 84 -38.47 20.19 -0.14
N ALA A 85 -38.53 19.05 0.55
CA ALA A 85 -39.71 18.18 0.63
C ALA A 85 -40.68 18.57 1.76
N LYS A 86 -40.35 19.57 2.57
CA LYS A 86 -41.23 20.20 3.57
C LYS A 86 -41.89 21.45 2.97
#